data_AF-A0A6L5QR58-F1
#
_entry.id   AF-A0A6L5QR58-F1
#
_cell.length_a   1.000
_cell.length_b   1.000
_cell.length_c   1.000
_cell.angle_alpha   90.00
_cell.angle_beta   90.00
_cell.angle_gamma   90.00
#
_symmetry.space_group_name_H-M   'P 1'
#
loop_
_entity.id
_entity.type
_entity.pdbx_description
1 polymer ?
#
loop_
_entity_poly.entity_id
_entity_poly.type
_entity_poly.pdbx_seq_one_letter_code
_entity_poly.pdbx_strand_id
1 'polypeptide(L)'
;MSLTGQWSGTKSDGSYIKVNLIESQGEIEGTISELTALISQDKKISIWGYSTFIGTINETSLSGVTHIIGVYTIDGRLLSKNQIVELEESYEIKFNKQINFSGELFSGRTAINVKTYRWNNNSKEILDSFAINKSIVDKSIIESEVTTWNEFKSFILTESSGKLFRGQEQDWALQTSFHRFSHSDIPSYLDNEFKEVEHHINSSTNNMYDTNTNASLAKLLHLAQHHGYPTPLLDWTKSPYIAAFFAFHNAKENNDGNVSIFIFDDEYFKRNHQNKLFEDIYLYTPINLVLSLELSSFNNPRTLPQQSVTMFSNINNIELYLQGFNRPKILRRVCIPIFERKMVLKELQLMGISWNTMFPGLDGVCKNLKWQHFEA
;
A
#
# COMPACT_ATOMS: atom_id res chain seq x y z
N MET A 1 -3.64 21.60 7.19
CA MET A 1 -3.35 20.21 6.78
C MET A 1 -3.84 20.05 5.36
N SER A 2 -2.99 19.53 4.46
CA SER A 2 -3.40 19.22 3.08
C SER A 2 -4.41 18.07 3.08
N LEU A 3 -5.39 18.11 2.18
CA LEU A 3 -6.32 17.01 1.95
C LEU A 3 -5.67 15.85 1.18
N THR A 4 -4.54 16.08 0.52
CA THR A 4 -3.87 15.07 -0.31
C THR A 4 -3.62 13.79 0.49
N GLY A 5 -4.06 12.66 -0.07
CA GLY A 5 -3.95 11.34 0.56
C GLY A 5 -5.18 10.46 0.33
N GLN A 6 -5.17 9.28 0.97
CA GLN A 6 -6.23 8.30 0.86
C GLN A 6 -7.29 8.51 1.95
N TRP A 7 -8.54 8.46 1.55
CA TRP A 7 -9.72 8.61 2.40
C TRP A 7 -10.61 7.37 2.24
N SER A 8 -11.36 7.05 3.29
CA SER A 8 -12.36 5.99 3.19
C SER A 8 -13.56 6.24 4.07
N GLY A 9 -14.68 5.60 3.72
CA GLY A 9 -15.93 5.67 4.45
C GLY A 9 -16.87 4.55 4.09
N THR A 10 -18.01 4.53 4.75
CA THR A 10 -19.07 3.56 4.50
C THR A 10 -20.38 4.32 4.37
N LYS A 11 -21.11 4.03 3.30
CA LYS A 11 -22.44 4.59 3.02
C LYS A 11 -23.49 3.94 3.90
N SER A 12 -24.67 4.56 3.94
CA SER A 12 -25.82 4.06 4.70
C SER A 12 -26.32 2.68 4.23
N ASP A 13 -26.12 2.36 2.95
CA ASP A 13 -26.45 1.07 2.33
C ASP A 13 -25.39 -0.03 2.59
N GLY A 14 -24.30 0.30 3.30
CA GLY A 14 -23.18 -0.60 3.58
C GLY A 14 -22.10 -0.62 2.49
N SER A 15 -22.22 0.18 1.43
CA SER A 15 -21.20 0.31 0.39
C SER A 15 -19.93 0.94 0.96
N TYR A 16 -18.77 0.38 0.62
CA TYR A 16 -17.47 0.91 1.00
C TYR A 16 -16.95 1.88 -0.05
N ILE A 17 -16.42 3.02 0.38
CA ILE A 17 -15.81 4.01 -0.51
C ILE A 17 -14.35 4.21 -0.12
N LYS A 18 -13.47 4.22 -1.11
CA LYS A 18 -12.10 4.71 -1.05
C LYS A 18 -11.94 5.88 -2.01
N VAL A 19 -11.37 6.98 -1.54
CA VAL A 19 -11.06 8.17 -2.35
C VAL A 19 -9.57 8.46 -2.25
N ASN A 20 -8.88 8.52 -3.38
CA ASN A 20 -7.54 9.11 -3.43
C ASN A 20 -7.73 10.56 -3.87
N LEU A 21 -7.32 11.50 -3.03
CA LEU A 21 -7.54 12.93 -3.25
C LEU A 21 -6.20 13.62 -3.38
N ILE A 22 -6.09 14.53 -4.33
CA ILE A 22 -4.98 15.46 -4.54
C ILE A 22 -5.53 16.88 -4.41
N GLU A 23 -4.92 17.71 -3.56
CA GLU A 23 -5.22 19.14 -3.40
C GLU A 23 -4.05 19.95 -3.95
N SER A 24 -4.34 20.83 -4.92
CA SER A 24 -3.36 21.76 -5.51
C SER A 24 -4.00 23.12 -5.75
N GLN A 25 -3.47 24.16 -5.12
CA GLN A 25 -3.86 25.57 -5.36
C GLN A 25 -5.37 25.88 -5.30
N GLY A 26 -6.14 25.20 -4.44
CA GLY A 26 -7.60 25.40 -4.32
C GLY A 26 -8.44 24.53 -5.25
N GLU A 27 -7.79 23.69 -6.06
CA GLU A 27 -8.41 22.63 -6.84
C GLU A 27 -8.22 21.29 -6.15
N ILE A 28 -9.18 20.39 -6.37
CA ILE A 28 -9.13 19.01 -5.94
C ILE A 28 -9.43 18.06 -7.09
N GLU A 29 -8.71 16.96 -7.13
CA GLU A 29 -8.92 15.89 -8.09
C GLU A 29 -8.56 14.53 -7.51
N GLY A 30 -8.87 13.47 -8.26
CA GLY A 30 -8.39 12.13 -7.99
C GLY A 30 -9.41 11.06 -8.35
N THR A 31 -9.35 9.95 -7.64
CA THR A 31 -10.06 8.71 -7.97
C THR A 31 -10.95 8.24 -6.82
N ILE A 32 -12.08 7.61 -7.18
CA ILE A 32 -13.06 7.04 -6.25
C ILE A 32 -13.25 5.58 -6.63
N SER A 33 -13.05 4.70 -5.66
CA SER A 33 -13.40 3.28 -5.75
C SER A 33 -14.55 3.01 -4.79
N GLU A 34 -15.67 2.53 -5.32
CA GLU A 34 -16.85 2.20 -4.54
C GLU A 34 -17.17 0.72 -4.65
N LEU A 35 -17.18 0.00 -3.55
CA LEU A 35 -17.64 -1.39 -3.48
C LEU A 35 -19.09 -1.42 -3.01
N THR A 36 -19.99 -1.84 -3.88
CA THR A 36 -21.44 -1.87 -3.63
C THR A 36 -21.96 -3.29 -3.76
N ALA A 37 -22.90 -3.66 -2.90
CA ALA A 37 -23.67 -4.89 -3.05
C ALA A 37 -25.01 -4.60 -3.74
N LEU A 38 -25.24 -5.25 -4.88
CA LEU A 38 -26.51 -5.20 -5.59
C LEU A 38 -27.36 -6.39 -5.15
N ILE A 39 -28.63 -6.12 -4.82
CA ILE A 39 -29.58 -7.11 -4.32
C ILE A 39 -30.82 -7.05 -5.20
N SER A 40 -31.19 -8.16 -5.81
CA SER A 40 -32.44 -8.32 -6.56
C SER A 40 -33.00 -9.71 -6.32
N GLN A 41 -34.25 -9.78 -5.86
CA GLN A 41 -34.98 -11.00 -5.49
C GLN A 41 -34.17 -11.91 -4.54
N ASP A 42 -33.41 -12.88 -5.09
CA ASP A 42 -32.58 -13.87 -4.37
C ASP A 42 -31.08 -13.83 -4.74
N LYS A 43 -30.66 -12.90 -5.60
CA LYS A 43 -29.26 -12.77 -6.03
C LYS A 43 -28.62 -11.55 -5.40
N LYS A 44 -27.55 -11.79 -4.64
CA LYS A 44 -26.64 -10.74 -4.15
C LYS A 44 -25.32 -10.85 -4.90
N ILE A 45 -24.93 -9.76 -5.56
CA ILE A 45 -23.60 -9.63 -6.17
C ILE A 45 -22.91 -8.40 -5.63
N SER A 46 -21.59 -8.39 -5.69
CA SER A 46 -20.80 -7.22 -5.32
C SER A 46 -19.96 -6.77 -6.51
N ILE A 47 -19.93 -5.46 -6.74
CA ILE A 47 -19.23 -4.83 -7.86
C ILE A 47 -18.44 -3.63 -7.37
N TRP A 48 -17.42 -3.27 -8.13
CA TRP A 48 -16.66 -2.05 -7.93
C TRP A 48 -17.06 -1.00 -8.98
N GLY A 49 -17.51 0.17 -8.53
CA GLY A 49 -17.55 1.38 -9.35
C GLY A 49 -16.20 2.11 -9.26
N TYR A 50 -15.67 2.52 -10.41
CA TYR A 50 -14.46 3.33 -10.47
C TYR A 50 -14.73 4.65 -11.20
N SER A 51 -14.39 5.75 -10.56
CA SER A 51 -14.66 7.10 -11.05
C SER A 51 -13.47 8.03 -10.83
N THR A 52 -13.31 9.04 -11.68
CA THR A 52 -12.50 10.23 -11.36
C THR A 52 -13.39 11.35 -10.83
N PHE A 53 -12.79 12.34 -10.21
CA PHE A 53 -13.46 13.59 -9.90
C PHE A 53 -12.54 14.78 -10.08
N ILE A 54 -13.15 15.93 -10.35
CA ILE A 54 -12.52 17.24 -10.32
C ILE A 54 -13.43 18.18 -9.52
N GLY A 55 -12.84 19.15 -8.86
CA GLY A 55 -13.58 20.09 -8.04
C GLY A 55 -12.71 21.21 -7.50
N THR A 56 -13.34 22.02 -6.67
CA THR A 56 -12.69 23.13 -5.98
C THR A 56 -12.86 23.00 -4.48
N ILE A 57 -11.94 23.60 -3.76
CA ILE A 57 -11.93 23.64 -2.31
C ILE A 57 -11.71 25.06 -1.80
N ASN A 58 -12.56 25.45 -0.86
CA ASN A 58 -12.40 26.63 -0.03
C ASN A 58 -11.94 26.20 1.38
N GLU A 59 -11.84 27.13 2.33
CA GLU A 59 -11.29 26.83 3.67
C GLU A 59 -11.98 25.64 4.39
N THR A 60 -13.30 25.51 4.24
CA THR A 60 -14.11 24.54 5.01
C THR A 60 -15.03 23.67 4.15
N SER A 61 -15.12 23.92 2.84
CA SER A 61 -16.04 23.20 1.96
C SER A 61 -15.41 22.91 0.62
N LEU A 62 -15.86 21.83 0.01
CA LEU A 62 -15.43 21.38 -1.31
C LEU A 62 -16.64 21.02 -2.16
N SER A 63 -16.50 21.14 -3.47
CA SER A 63 -17.56 20.73 -4.39
C SER A 63 -16.97 20.40 -5.75
N GLY A 64 -17.69 19.62 -6.52
CA GLY A 64 -17.23 19.25 -7.84
C GLY A 64 -18.11 18.20 -8.47
N VAL A 65 -17.50 17.49 -9.41
CA VAL A 65 -18.20 16.52 -10.23
C VAL A 65 -17.38 15.26 -10.42
N THR A 66 -18.06 14.13 -10.38
CA THR A 66 -17.50 12.80 -10.61
C THR A 66 -17.81 12.33 -12.02
N HIS A 67 -16.92 11.52 -12.60
CA HIS A 67 -17.10 10.86 -13.89
C HIS A 67 -16.80 9.37 -13.75
N ILE A 68 -17.76 8.52 -14.11
CA ILE A 68 -17.54 7.08 -14.07
C ILE A 68 -16.56 6.66 -15.17
N ILE A 69 -15.55 5.89 -14.79
CA ILE A 69 -14.54 5.32 -15.69
C ILE A 69 -14.97 3.91 -16.08
N GLY A 70 -15.43 3.11 -15.10
CA GLY A 70 -15.80 1.73 -15.34
C GLY A 70 -16.49 1.07 -14.16
N VAL A 71 -17.12 -0.07 -14.45
CA VAL A 71 -17.69 -0.97 -13.45
C VAL A 71 -16.95 -2.29 -13.56
N TYR A 72 -16.55 -2.84 -12.42
CA TYR A 72 -15.72 -4.03 -12.34
C TYR A 72 -16.39 -5.07 -11.46
N THR A 73 -16.11 -6.34 -11.75
CA THR A 73 -16.48 -7.44 -10.86
C THR A 73 -15.74 -7.34 -9.51
N ILE A 74 -16.19 -8.10 -8.52
CA ILE A 74 -15.55 -8.17 -7.19
C ILE A 74 -14.05 -8.54 -7.27
N ASP A 75 -13.67 -9.35 -8.25
CA ASP A 75 -12.30 -9.79 -8.54
C ASP A 75 -11.51 -8.82 -9.42
N GLY A 76 -12.10 -7.69 -9.84
CA GLY A 76 -11.41 -6.61 -10.54
C GLY A 76 -11.42 -6.70 -12.06
N ARG A 77 -12.28 -7.53 -12.67
CA ARG A 77 -12.42 -7.58 -14.14
C ARG A 77 -13.37 -6.49 -14.60
N LEU A 78 -12.96 -5.72 -15.61
CA LEU A 78 -13.80 -4.69 -16.21
C LEU A 78 -15.02 -5.31 -16.90
N LEU A 79 -16.21 -4.79 -16.62
CA LEU A 79 -17.45 -5.20 -17.27
C LEU A 79 -17.59 -4.52 -18.64
N SER A 80 -18.04 -5.29 -19.63
CA SER A 80 -18.42 -4.77 -20.93
C SER A 80 -19.73 -3.96 -20.86
N LYS A 81 -19.98 -3.13 -21.87
CA LYS A 81 -21.22 -2.34 -21.98
C LYS A 81 -22.48 -3.21 -21.88
N ASN A 82 -22.47 -4.38 -22.52
CA ASN A 82 -23.61 -5.30 -22.50
C ASN A 82 -23.87 -5.86 -21.09
N GLN A 83 -22.80 -6.23 -20.37
CA GLN A 83 -22.90 -6.70 -18.99
C GLN A 83 -23.42 -5.60 -18.06
N ILE A 84 -23.02 -4.34 -18.28
CA ILE A 84 -23.53 -3.21 -17.50
C ILE A 84 -25.04 -3.02 -17.72
N VAL A 85 -25.51 -3.07 -18.98
CA VAL A 85 -26.95 -2.97 -19.29
C VAL A 85 -27.73 -4.11 -18.64
N GLU A 86 -27.22 -5.34 -18.71
CA GLU A 86 -27.84 -6.50 -18.05
C GLU A 86 -27.95 -6.32 -16.53
N LEU A 87 -26.93 -5.72 -15.89
CA LEU A 87 -26.96 -5.39 -14.47
C LEU A 87 -27.99 -4.31 -14.15
N GLU A 88 -28.07 -3.25 -14.96
CA GLU A 88 -29.06 -2.18 -14.79
C GLU A 88 -30.49 -2.73 -14.84
N GLU A 89 -30.77 -3.61 -15.82
CA GLU A 89 -32.08 -4.25 -15.97
C GLU A 89 -32.37 -5.25 -14.83
N SER A 90 -31.41 -6.11 -14.48
CA SER A 90 -31.62 -7.19 -13.51
C SER A 90 -31.76 -6.71 -12.06
N TYR A 91 -31.14 -5.58 -11.74
CA TYR A 91 -31.11 -5.01 -10.40
C TYR A 91 -31.91 -3.70 -10.28
N GLU A 92 -32.59 -3.29 -11.35
CA GLU A 92 -33.38 -2.05 -11.41
C GLU A 92 -32.58 -0.81 -10.98
N ILE A 93 -31.29 -0.78 -11.34
CA ILE A 93 -30.37 0.32 -11.04
C ILE A 93 -30.02 1.10 -12.29
N LYS A 94 -29.46 2.30 -12.11
CA LYS A 94 -28.92 3.09 -13.21
C LYS A 94 -27.58 3.71 -12.84
N PHE A 95 -26.56 3.45 -13.65
CA PHE A 95 -25.22 3.97 -13.42
C PHE A 95 -25.07 5.43 -13.84
N ASN A 96 -24.58 6.18 -12.87
CA ASN A 96 -24.25 7.60 -12.91
C ASN A 96 -23.12 7.91 -13.88
N LYS A 97 -23.37 8.34 -15.13
CA LYS A 97 -22.25 8.87 -15.94
C LYS A 97 -21.53 10.01 -15.23
N GLN A 98 -22.32 10.87 -14.59
CA GLN A 98 -21.84 12.04 -13.89
C GLN A 98 -22.71 12.29 -12.65
N ILE A 99 -22.06 12.60 -11.52
CA ILE A 99 -22.73 12.94 -10.25
C ILE A 99 -22.01 14.14 -9.63
N ASN A 100 -22.78 15.14 -9.18
CA ASN A 100 -22.23 16.28 -8.47
C ASN A 100 -22.04 15.93 -6.99
N PHE A 101 -21.04 16.52 -6.35
CA PHE A 101 -20.83 16.39 -4.92
C PHE A 101 -20.57 17.73 -4.26
N SER A 102 -20.91 17.80 -2.97
CA SER A 102 -20.52 18.87 -2.06
C SER A 102 -20.07 18.24 -0.75
N GLY A 103 -19.00 18.75 -0.16
CA GLY A 103 -18.43 18.24 1.09
C GLY A 103 -18.17 19.36 2.08
N GLU A 104 -18.35 19.07 3.36
CA GLU A 104 -17.99 19.94 4.47
C GLU A 104 -16.87 19.30 5.30
N LEU A 105 -15.78 20.04 5.51
CA LEU A 105 -14.63 19.60 6.29
C LEU A 105 -14.88 19.77 7.78
N PHE A 106 -14.48 18.76 8.55
CA PHE A 106 -14.49 18.81 10.01
C PHE A 106 -13.28 18.08 10.60
N SER A 107 -13.18 18.05 11.93
CA SER A 107 -12.07 17.41 12.66
C SER A 107 -10.67 17.88 12.21
N GLY A 108 -10.49 19.17 11.99
CA GLY A 108 -9.18 19.71 11.56
C GLY A 108 -8.77 19.29 10.14
N ARG A 109 -9.74 19.15 9.21
CA ARG A 109 -9.54 18.71 7.81
C ARG A 109 -9.10 17.23 7.70
N THR A 110 -9.56 16.39 8.63
CA THR A 110 -9.33 14.93 8.61
C THR A 110 -10.60 14.10 8.35
N ALA A 111 -11.75 14.77 8.27
CA ALA A 111 -13.02 14.15 7.93
C ALA A 111 -13.84 15.07 7.01
N ILE A 112 -14.60 14.48 6.09
CA ILE A 112 -15.46 15.18 5.13
C ILE A 112 -16.86 14.56 5.17
N ASN A 113 -17.88 15.39 5.38
CA ASN A 113 -19.27 14.98 5.20
C ASN A 113 -19.64 15.26 3.74
N VAL A 114 -19.78 14.22 2.94
CA VAL A 114 -20.04 14.29 1.50
C VAL A 114 -21.53 14.11 1.25
N LYS A 115 -22.09 14.97 0.40
CA LYS A 115 -23.42 14.83 -0.20
C LYS A 115 -23.28 14.71 -1.70
N THR A 116 -23.84 13.67 -2.28
CA THR A 116 -23.92 13.51 -3.74
C THR A 116 -25.31 13.89 -4.23
N TYR A 117 -25.41 14.51 -5.40
CA TYR A 117 -26.66 15.03 -5.89
C TYR A 117 -26.70 15.18 -7.42
N ARG A 118 -27.92 15.34 -7.95
CA ARG A 118 -28.16 15.77 -9.33
C ARG A 118 -29.05 16.99 -9.36
N TRP A 119 -28.93 17.72 -10.46
CA TRP A 119 -29.86 18.79 -10.80
C TRP A 119 -30.99 18.20 -11.62
N ASN A 120 -32.22 18.34 -11.13
CA ASN A 120 -33.42 18.01 -11.86
C ASN A 120 -34.17 19.33 -12.14
N ASN A 121 -34.04 19.84 -13.36
CA ASN A 121 -34.44 21.20 -13.73
C ASN A 121 -33.78 22.25 -12.81
N ASN A 122 -34.51 22.76 -11.82
CA ASN A 122 -34.06 23.76 -10.86
C ASN A 122 -34.02 23.25 -9.40
N SER A 123 -34.32 21.98 -9.16
CA SER A 123 -34.23 21.39 -7.83
C SER A 123 -33.00 20.49 -7.69
N LYS A 124 -32.37 20.57 -6.52
CA LYS A 124 -31.26 19.71 -6.12
C LYS A 124 -31.83 18.43 -5.52
N GLU A 125 -31.69 17.32 -6.22
CA GLU A 125 -32.05 15.99 -5.72
C GLU A 125 -30.83 15.37 -5.04
N ILE A 126 -30.89 15.19 -3.72
CA ILE A 126 -29.82 14.53 -2.95
C ILE A 126 -29.93 13.02 -3.19
N LEU A 127 -28.84 12.43 -3.67
CA LEU A 127 -28.76 10.99 -3.90
C LEU A 127 -28.28 10.24 -2.66
N ASP A 128 -27.27 10.77 -1.98
CA ASP A 128 -26.66 10.13 -0.82
C ASP A 128 -25.92 11.14 0.07
N SER A 129 -25.73 10.78 1.34
CA SER A 129 -24.99 11.55 2.33
C SER A 129 -24.21 10.61 3.24
N PHE A 130 -22.89 10.76 3.27
CA PHE A 130 -21.99 9.89 4.04
C PHE A 130 -20.75 10.65 4.50
N ALA A 131 -20.01 10.07 5.45
CA ALA A 131 -18.74 10.62 5.91
C ALA A 131 -17.57 9.80 5.38
N ILE A 132 -16.49 10.49 4.98
CA ILE A 132 -15.19 9.88 4.69
C ILE A 132 -14.14 10.46 5.64
N ASN A 133 -13.20 9.63 6.07
CA ASN A 133 -12.10 10.00 6.97
C ASN A 133 -10.77 9.79 6.26
N LYS A 134 -9.82 10.69 6.52
CA LYS A 134 -8.45 10.57 6.03
C LYS A 134 -7.80 9.39 6.71
N SER A 135 -7.22 8.50 5.92
CA SER A 135 -6.44 7.38 6.45
C SER A 135 -5.08 7.91 6.91
N ILE A 136 -4.95 8.16 8.21
CA ILE A 136 -3.71 8.60 8.86
C ILE A 136 -3.10 7.37 9.53
N VAL A 137 -1.87 7.03 9.15
CA VAL A 137 -1.23 5.78 9.55
C VAL A 137 0.19 6.09 10.01
N ASP A 138 0.39 6.18 11.32
CA ASP A 138 1.70 6.50 11.90
C ASP A 138 2.29 5.28 12.64
N LYS A 139 1.49 4.64 13.47
CA LYS A 139 1.88 3.49 14.29
C LYS A 139 1.15 2.23 13.88
N SER A 140 1.82 1.09 14.06
CA SER A 140 1.25 -0.22 13.79
C SER A 140 0.11 -0.54 14.74
N ILE A 141 -0.98 -1.07 14.17
CA ILE A 141 -2.15 -1.57 14.88
C ILE A 141 -2.04 -3.06 15.23
N ILE A 142 -0.98 -3.73 14.78
CA ILE A 142 -0.76 -5.15 15.07
C ILE A 142 -0.26 -5.29 16.50
N GLU A 143 -0.99 -6.06 17.31
CA GLU A 143 -0.57 -6.40 18.67
C GLU A 143 0.86 -7.00 18.66
N SER A 144 1.72 -6.48 19.53
CA SER A 144 3.12 -6.88 19.62
C SER A 144 3.36 -7.78 20.83
N GLU A 145 4.09 -8.86 20.62
CA GLU A 145 4.71 -9.63 21.69
C GLU A 145 6.13 -9.10 21.90
N VAL A 146 6.43 -8.57 23.09
CA VAL A 146 7.79 -8.14 23.44
C VAL A 146 8.57 -9.37 23.90
N THR A 147 9.71 -9.63 23.25
CA THR A 147 10.54 -10.82 23.49
C THR A 147 12.02 -10.44 23.50
N THR A 148 12.85 -11.23 24.16
CA THR A 148 14.31 -11.14 24.04
C THR A 148 14.82 -11.74 22.73
N TRP A 149 16.07 -11.46 22.35
CA TRP A 149 16.69 -12.09 21.17
C TRP A 149 16.67 -13.62 21.22
N ASN A 150 16.92 -14.20 22.40
CA ASN A 150 16.94 -15.66 22.56
C ASN A 150 15.54 -16.27 22.46
N GLU A 151 14.52 -15.60 22.99
CA GLU A 151 13.12 -16.00 22.82
C GLU A 151 12.70 -15.89 21.36
N PHE A 152 13.06 -14.81 20.67
CA PHE A 152 12.81 -14.66 19.23
C PHE A 152 13.43 -15.80 18.42
N LYS A 153 14.70 -16.15 18.67
CA LYS A 153 15.36 -17.30 18.04
C LYS A 153 14.63 -18.61 18.31
N SER A 154 14.21 -18.84 19.56
CA SER A 154 13.48 -20.06 19.93
C SER A 154 12.13 -20.13 19.24
N PHE A 155 11.44 -19.00 19.15
CA PHE A 155 10.15 -18.85 18.49
C PHE A 155 10.24 -19.11 16.99
N ILE A 156 11.18 -18.51 16.27
CA ILE A 156 11.29 -18.68 14.81
C ILE A 156 11.66 -20.12 14.40
N LEU A 157 12.27 -20.92 15.30
CA LEU A 157 12.50 -22.35 15.05
C LEU A 157 11.21 -23.18 15.05
N THR A 158 10.14 -22.68 15.67
CA THR A 158 8.82 -23.34 15.68
C THR A 158 7.93 -22.93 14.51
N GLU A 159 8.35 -21.92 13.74
CA GLU A 159 7.59 -21.40 12.62
C GLU A 159 7.63 -22.32 11.41
N SER A 160 6.50 -22.42 10.72
CA SER A 160 6.43 -23.14 9.44
C SER A 160 7.21 -22.39 8.35
N SER A 161 7.62 -23.10 7.29
CA SER A 161 8.15 -22.47 6.08
C SER A 161 7.13 -21.53 5.44
N GLY A 162 7.60 -20.68 4.51
CA GLY A 162 6.72 -19.83 3.67
C GLY A 162 6.36 -18.47 4.28
N LYS A 163 6.89 -18.12 5.46
CA LYS A 163 6.71 -16.79 6.06
C LYS A 163 7.63 -15.76 5.45
N LEU A 164 7.15 -14.52 5.35
CA LEU A 164 7.94 -13.34 5.04
C LEU A 164 8.16 -12.51 6.30
N PHE A 165 9.31 -11.87 6.39
CA PHE A 165 9.72 -11.08 7.54
C PHE A 165 10.07 -9.65 7.13
N ARG A 166 9.78 -8.69 8.00
CA ARG A 166 10.18 -7.29 7.78
C ARG A 166 10.60 -6.65 9.10
N GLY A 167 11.84 -6.16 9.14
CA GLY A 167 12.37 -5.40 10.26
C GLY A 167 12.12 -3.91 10.13
N GLN A 168 11.78 -3.26 11.24
CA GLN A 168 11.67 -1.81 11.36
C GLN A 168 12.29 -1.35 12.68
N GLU A 169 12.95 -0.20 12.66
CA GLU A 169 13.62 0.38 13.84
C GLU A 169 12.64 0.80 14.94
N GLN A 170 11.36 1.00 14.59
CA GLN A 170 10.31 1.53 15.46
C GLN A 170 8.97 0.83 15.17
N ASP A 171 7.95 1.22 15.92
CA ASP A 171 6.58 0.70 15.85
C ASP A 171 5.74 1.27 14.69
N TRP A 172 6.38 1.74 13.62
CA TRP A 172 5.70 2.28 12.44
C TRP A 172 4.78 1.24 11.80
N ALA A 173 3.69 1.71 11.22
CA ALA A 173 2.81 0.84 10.45
C ALA A 173 3.47 0.35 9.14
N LEU A 174 2.98 -0.78 8.63
CA LEU A 174 3.29 -1.23 7.28
C LEU A 174 2.69 -0.27 6.24
N GLN A 175 3.56 0.59 5.71
CA GLN A 175 3.22 1.59 4.70
C GLN A 175 4.36 1.71 3.69
N THR A 176 4.05 1.87 2.41
CA THR A 176 5.05 2.09 1.35
C THR A 176 5.61 3.52 1.42
N SER A 177 6.77 3.76 0.82
CA SER A 177 7.31 5.12 0.72
C SER A 177 6.38 6.07 -0.03
N PHE A 178 5.74 5.62 -1.11
CA PHE A 178 4.75 6.40 -1.86
C PHE A 178 3.67 6.99 -0.95
N HIS A 179 3.06 6.16 -0.11
CA HIS A 179 2.02 6.61 0.80
C HIS A 179 2.55 7.49 1.95
N ARG A 180 3.80 7.27 2.41
CA ARG A 180 4.43 8.15 3.42
C ARG A 180 4.66 9.57 2.91
N PHE A 181 4.92 9.73 1.61
CA PHE A 181 4.98 11.05 0.97
C PHE A 181 3.60 11.62 0.62
N SER A 182 2.54 11.15 1.30
CA SER A 182 1.14 11.57 1.10
C SER A 182 0.55 11.29 -0.28
N HIS A 183 1.25 10.57 -1.17
CA HIS A 183 0.67 10.15 -2.43
C HIS A 183 -0.31 9.00 -2.21
N SER A 184 -1.34 8.91 -3.05
CA SER A 184 -2.38 7.88 -2.93
C SER A 184 -2.99 7.48 -4.27
N ASP A 185 -2.98 8.39 -5.26
CA ASP A 185 -3.43 8.11 -6.61
C ASP A 185 -2.29 7.52 -7.45
N ILE A 186 -2.24 6.19 -7.52
CA ILE A 186 -1.23 5.48 -8.31
C ILE A 186 -1.34 5.80 -9.81
N PRO A 187 -2.52 5.78 -10.45
CA PRO A 187 -2.67 6.19 -11.85
C PRO A 187 -2.05 7.55 -12.14
N SER A 188 -2.42 8.59 -11.38
CA SER A 188 -1.86 9.92 -11.56
C SER A 188 -0.33 9.93 -11.42
N TYR A 189 0.19 9.23 -10.42
CA TYR A 189 1.64 9.11 -10.21
C TYR A 189 2.37 8.43 -11.35
N LEU A 190 1.80 7.35 -11.89
CA LEU A 190 2.39 6.60 -12.99
C LEU A 190 2.37 7.39 -14.31
N ASP A 191 1.31 8.16 -14.54
CA ASP A 191 1.11 8.92 -15.77
C ASP A 191 1.89 10.25 -15.77
N ASN A 192 2.25 10.77 -14.60
CA ASN A 192 2.97 12.03 -14.44
C ASN A 192 4.40 11.82 -13.90
N GLU A 193 4.59 11.83 -12.58
CA GLU A 193 5.91 11.84 -11.93
C GLU A 193 6.78 10.65 -12.36
N PHE A 194 6.18 9.47 -12.51
CA PHE A 194 6.92 8.26 -12.86
C PHE A 194 7.35 8.20 -14.33
N LYS A 195 6.67 8.92 -15.24
CA LYS A 195 7.13 9.11 -16.63
C LYS A 195 8.43 9.90 -16.69
N GLU A 196 8.61 10.89 -15.80
CA GLU A 196 9.88 11.61 -15.70
C GLU A 196 10.99 10.69 -15.20
N VAL A 197 10.70 9.84 -14.21
CA VAL A 197 11.66 8.84 -13.71
C VAL A 197 12.08 7.88 -14.83
N GLU A 198 11.12 7.37 -15.60
CA GLU A 198 11.38 6.54 -16.78
C GLU A 198 12.32 7.25 -17.76
N HIS A 199 12.04 8.51 -18.11
CA HIS A 199 12.87 9.29 -19.03
C HIS A 199 14.32 9.44 -18.54
N HIS A 200 14.52 9.79 -17.26
CA HIS A 200 15.85 10.00 -16.69
C HIS A 200 16.63 8.68 -16.50
N ILE A 201 15.95 7.59 -16.15
CA ILE A 201 16.59 6.27 -16.02
C ILE A 201 16.96 5.71 -17.41
N ASN A 202 16.10 5.87 -18.41
CA ASN A 202 16.40 5.43 -19.77
C ASN A 202 17.58 6.22 -20.39
N SER A 203 17.78 7.49 -20.03
CA SER A 203 18.91 8.28 -20.52
C SER A 203 20.24 7.97 -19.81
N SER A 204 20.19 7.39 -18.60
CA SER A 204 21.37 7.08 -17.78
C SER A 204 21.75 5.60 -17.74
N THR A 205 20.95 4.72 -18.35
CA THR A 205 21.18 3.27 -18.36
C THR A 205 21.13 2.70 -19.78
N ASN A 206 21.77 1.56 -19.99
CA ASN A 206 21.72 0.83 -21.27
C ASN A 206 20.43 0.00 -21.45
N ASN A 207 19.49 0.09 -20.51
CA ASN A 207 18.23 -0.64 -20.54
C ASN A 207 17.10 0.33 -20.90
N MET A 208 16.23 -0.09 -21.81
CA MET A 208 15.01 0.66 -22.12
C MET A 208 13.86 0.10 -21.30
N TYR A 209 13.31 0.94 -20.44
CA TYR A 209 12.08 0.67 -19.70
C TYR A 209 10.90 1.33 -20.42
N ASP A 210 9.77 0.62 -20.45
CA ASP A 210 8.46 1.09 -20.92
C ASP A 210 7.41 0.93 -19.81
N THR A 211 6.97 2.03 -19.22
CA THR A 211 5.95 2.06 -18.17
C THR A 211 4.57 1.58 -18.65
N ASN A 212 4.32 1.50 -19.96
CA ASN A 212 3.05 0.99 -20.49
C ASN A 212 2.97 -0.54 -20.48
N THR A 213 4.07 -1.24 -20.18
CA THR A 213 4.10 -2.71 -20.06
C THR A 213 4.33 -3.13 -18.61
N ASN A 214 3.47 -4.01 -18.09
CA ASN A 214 3.51 -4.44 -16.69
C ASN A 214 4.88 -4.98 -16.27
N ALA A 215 5.50 -5.83 -17.11
CA ALA A 215 6.79 -6.43 -16.82
C ALA A 215 7.93 -5.40 -16.74
N SER A 216 7.93 -4.39 -17.60
CA SER A 216 8.96 -3.35 -17.58
C SER A 216 8.71 -2.34 -16.47
N LEU A 217 7.45 -1.94 -16.24
CA LEU A 217 7.07 -1.07 -15.14
C LEU A 217 7.48 -1.67 -13.79
N ALA A 218 7.23 -2.96 -13.58
CA ALA A 218 7.61 -3.64 -12.34
C ALA A 218 9.15 -3.62 -12.11
N LYS A 219 9.95 -3.80 -13.17
CA LYS A 219 11.41 -3.67 -13.10
C LYS A 219 11.86 -2.25 -12.78
N LEU A 220 11.23 -1.26 -13.42
CA LEU A 220 11.55 0.15 -13.20
C LEU A 220 11.20 0.60 -11.77
N LEU A 221 10.04 0.18 -11.25
CA LEU A 221 9.64 0.42 -9.85
C LEU A 221 10.65 -0.20 -8.87
N HIS A 222 11.06 -1.44 -9.11
CA HIS A 222 12.06 -2.09 -8.26
C HIS A 222 13.41 -1.36 -8.28
N LEU A 223 13.86 -0.90 -9.46
CA LEU A 223 15.08 -0.11 -9.60
C LEU A 223 14.95 1.22 -8.86
N ALA A 224 13.86 1.95 -9.05
CA ALA A 224 13.62 3.24 -8.42
C ALA A 224 13.59 3.12 -6.88
N GLN A 225 12.90 2.11 -6.35
CA GLN A 225 12.88 1.77 -4.92
C GLN A 225 14.29 1.55 -4.36
N HIS A 226 15.13 0.83 -5.10
CA HIS A 226 16.50 0.51 -4.69
C HIS A 226 17.40 1.74 -4.56
N HIS A 227 17.13 2.77 -5.37
CA HIS A 227 17.81 4.05 -5.37
C HIS A 227 17.10 5.10 -4.49
N GLY A 228 16.08 4.69 -3.72
CA GLY A 228 15.43 5.53 -2.72
C GLY A 228 14.31 6.42 -3.25
N TYR A 229 13.89 6.24 -4.51
CA TYR A 229 12.72 6.95 -5.03
C TYR A 229 11.44 6.38 -4.38
N PRO A 230 10.47 7.22 -3.97
CA PRO A 230 9.24 6.74 -3.37
C PRO A 230 8.42 5.89 -4.35
N THR A 231 8.21 4.61 -4.04
CA THR A 231 7.35 3.71 -4.84
C THR A 231 6.21 3.10 -4.01
N PRO A 232 5.16 2.56 -4.65
CA PRO A 232 4.11 1.75 -4.02
C PRO A 232 4.59 0.34 -3.61
N LEU A 233 5.91 0.15 -3.45
CA LEU A 233 6.51 -1.10 -3.03
C LEU A 233 6.91 -1.06 -1.55
N LEU A 234 6.95 -2.25 -0.95
CA LEU A 234 7.39 -2.49 0.42
C LEU A 234 8.29 -3.72 0.46
N ASP A 235 9.47 -3.59 1.05
CA ASP A 235 10.46 -4.66 1.08
C ASP A 235 10.23 -5.65 2.23
N TRP A 236 10.29 -6.94 1.91
CA TRP A 236 10.26 -8.07 2.83
C TRP A 236 11.47 -8.98 2.57
N THR A 237 11.74 -9.89 3.49
CA THR A 237 12.80 -10.90 3.34
C THR A 237 12.27 -12.29 3.75
N LYS A 238 12.80 -13.33 3.11
CA LYS A 238 12.53 -14.73 3.51
C LYS A 238 13.27 -15.13 4.79
N SER A 239 14.20 -14.31 5.29
CA SER A 239 15.01 -14.63 6.48
C SER A 239 14.61 -13.78 7.70
N PRO A 240 14.26 -14.42 8.84
CA PRO A 240 13.98 -13.69 10.08
C PRO A 240 15.21 -12.94 10.61
N TYR A 241 16.42 -13.47 10.35
CA TYR A 241 17.68 -12.88 10.77
C TYR A 241 18.05 -11.63 9.95
N ILE A 242 17.73 -11.63 8.65
CA ILE A 242 17.90 -10.44 7.80
C ILE A 242 16.90 -9.36 8.22
N ALA A 243 15.66 -9.73 8.55
CA ALA A 243 14.69 -8.78 9.09
C ALA A 243 15.19 -8.17 10.41
N ALA A 244 15.72 -8.99 11.33
CA ALA A 244 16.33 -8.49 12.56
C ALA A 244 17.50 -7.54 12.27
N PHE A 245 18.37 -7.84 11.30
CA PHE A 245 19.44 -6.93 10.87
C PHE A 245 18.89 -5.55 10.46
N PHE A 246 17.85 -5.50 9.61
CA PHE A 246 17.24 -4.24 9.20
C PHE A 246 16.54 -3.50 10.34
N ALA A 247 15.95 -4.23 11.28
CA ALA A 247 15.33 -3.64 12.46
C ALA A 247 16.37 -2.95 13.37
N PHE A 248 17.51 -3.61 13.61
CA PHE A 248 18.55 -3.14 14.52
C PHE A 248 19.58 -2.19 13.90
N HIS A 249 19.88 -2.32 12.60
CA HIS A 249 20.92 -1.50 11.96
C HIS A 249 20.61 -0.01 12.11
N ASN A 250 19.36 0.40 11.86
CA ASN A 250 18.98 1.80 11.87
C ASN A 250 18.59 2.32 13.28
N ALA A 251 18.35 1.41 14.23
CA ALA A 251 18.05 1.79 15.61
C ALA A 251 19.24 2.47 16.29
N LYS A 252 18.99 3.57 17.01
CA LYS A 252 20.00 4.31 17.78
C LYS A 252 20.09 3.75 19.20
N GLU A 253 21.31 3.62 19.74
CA GLU A 253 21.56 2.96 21.05
C GLU A 253 20.94 3.68 22.26
N ASN A 254 20.66 4.98 22.15
CA ASN A 254 20.14 5.79 23.27
C ASN A 254 18.62 5.76 23.40
N ASN A 255 17.94 4.76 22.82
CA ASN A 255 16.49 4.63 22.91
C ASN A 255 16.12 3.46 23.83
N ASP A 256 15.31 3.73 24.86
CA ASP A 256 14.61 2.71 25.68
C ASP A 256 13.45 2.04 24.91
N GLY A 257 13.58 1.94 23.59
CA GLY A 257 12.54 1.45 22.69
C GLY A 257 12.74 -0.02 22.30
N ASN A 258 11.82 -0.48 21.47
CA ASN A 258 11.90 -1.79 20.83
C ASN A 258 11.97 -1.61 19.31
N VAL A 259 12.74 -2.48 18.65
CA VAL A 259 12.61 -2.67 17.21
C VAL A 259 11.42 -3.59 16.93
N SER A 260 10.83 -3.50 15.74
CA SER A 260 9.70 -4.34 15.34
C SER A 260 10.08 -5.29 14.21
N ILE A 261 9.67 -6.55 14.31
CA ILE A 261 9.76 -7.55 13.25
C ILE A 261 8.36 -8.04 12.93
N PHE A 262 7.89 -7.74 11.72
CA PHE A 262 6.64 -8.26 11.19
C PHE A 262 6.85 -9.64 10.58
N ILE A 263 5.83 -10.48 10.72
CA ILE A 263 5.81 -11.85 10.20
C ILE A 263 4.50 -12.00 9.42
N PHE A 264 4.61 -12.27 8.13
CA PHE A 264 3.49 -12.39 7.22
C PHE A 264 3.43 -13.78 6.61
N ASP A 265 2.29 -14.45 6.75
CA ASP A 265 1.98 -15.74 6.14
C ASP A 265 1.52 -15.56 4.68
N ASP A 266 2.48 -15.17 3.84
CA ASP A 266 2.25 -14.88 2.42
C ASP A 266 1.73 -16.11 1.66
N GLU A 267 2.23 -17.31 1.98
CA GLU A 267 1.77 -18.54 1.35
C GLU A 267 0.30 -18.84 1.64
N TYR A 268 -0.11 -18.72 2.92
CA TYR A 268 -1.52 -18.87 3.27
C TYR A 268 -2.38 -17.78 2.61
N PHE A 269 -1.94 -16.53 2.64
CA PHE A 269 -2.68 -15.42 2.03
C PHE A 269 -2.86 -15.62 0.53
N LYS A 270 -1.79 -15.99 -0.18
CA LYS A 270 -1.82 -16.31 -1.62
C LYS A 270 -2.79 -17.44 -1.95
N ARG A 271 -2.76 -18.51 -1.16
CA ARG A 271 -3.57 -19.71 -1.43
C ARG A 271 -5.07 -19.47 -1.21
N ASN A 272 -5.44 -18.66 -0.22
CA ASN A 272 -6.82 -18.55 0.24
C ASN A 272 -7.51 -17.24 -0.13
N HIS A 273 -6.74 -16.15 -0.37
CA HIS A 273 -7.29 -14.80 -0.49
C HIS A 273 -6.81 -14.05 -1.72
N GLN A 274 -5.64 -14.38 -2.25
CA GLN A 274 -5.17 -13.77 -3.49
C GLN A 274 -5.85 -14.45 -4.68
N ASN A 275 -6.65 -13.70 -5.43
CA ASN A 275 -7.26 -14.19 -6.65
C ASN A 275 -6.15 -14.63 -7.62
N LYS A 276 -6.23 -15.88 -8.12
CA LYS A 276 -5.29 -16.47 -9.10
C LYS A 276 -5.32 -15.78 -10.47
N LEU A 277 -6.11 -14.72 -10.64
CA LEU A 277 -6.39 -14.07 -11.92
C LEU A 277 -5.46 -12.89 -12.22
N PHE A 278 -4.56 -12.54 -11.30
CA PHE A 278 -3.54 -11.51 -11.53
C PHE A 278 -2.34 -12.06 -12.32
N GLU A 279 -2.59 -12.80 -13.41
CA GLU A 279 -1.54 -13.04 -14.42
C GLU A 279 -1.12 -11.70 -15.06
N ASP A 280 -2.06 -10.73 -15.12
CA ASP A 280 -1.80 -9.34 -15.45
C ASP A 280 -2.14 -8.43 -14.26
N ILE A 281 -1.13 -7.76 -13.70
CA ILE A 281 -1.33 -6.73 -12.66
C ILE A 281 -1.87 -5.48 -13.35
N TYR A 282 -3.19 -5.27 -13.28
CA TYR A 282 -3.77 -3.97 -13.64
C TYR A 282 -3.54 -3.00 -12.47
N LEU A 283 -2.50 -2.17 -12.57
CA LEU A 283 -2.24 -1.11 -11.58
C LEU A 283 -3.34 -0.05 -11.56
N TYR A 284 -4.07 0.09 -12.68
CA TYR A 284 -5.28 0.89 -12.82
C TYR A 284 -6.49 0.06 -12.39
N THR A 285 -6.68 -0.11 -11.08
CA THR A 285 -7.77 -0.92 -10.55
C THR A 285 -8.46 -0.26 -9.36
N PRO A 286 -9.81 -0.34 -9.26
CA PRO A 286 -10.53 0.12 -8.08
C PRO A 286 -10.28 -0.77 -6.86
N ILE A 287 -9.90 -2.03 -7.06
CA ILE A 287 -9.80 -3.01 -5.98
C ILE A 287 -8.64 -2.69 -5.04
N ASN A 288 -8.78 -3.01 -3.77
CA ASN A 288 -7.67 -2.93 -2.83
C ASN A 288 -6.71 -4.08 -3.10
N LEU A 289 -5.43 -3.76 -3.30
CA LEU A 289 -4.38 -4.70 -3.64
C LEU A 289 -3.27 -4.65 -2.61
N VAL A 290 -2.93 -5.83 -2.10
CA VAL A 290 -1.69 -6.14 -1.38
C VAL A 290 -1.17 -7.43 -1.98
N LEU A 291 -0.06 -7.36 -2.71
CA LEU A 291 0.46 -8.47 -3.52
C LEU A 291 1.95 -8.65 -3.29
N SER A 292 2.39 -9.85 -2.92
CA SER A 292 3.82 -10.16 -2.88
C SER A 292 4.31 -10.63 -4.26
N LEU A 293 5.24 -9.87 -4.82
CA LEU A 293 5.83 -10.00 -6.15
C LEU A 293 7.25 -10.58 -6.05
N GLU A 294 7.51 -11.60 -6.86
CA GLU A 294 8.88 -12.02 -7.16
C GLU A 294 9.33 -11.29 -8.44
N LEU A 295 9.90 -10.10 -8.25
CA LEU A 295 10.39 -9.29 -9.36
C LEU A 295 11.71 -9.85 -9.88
N SER A 296 11.92 -9.80 -11.20
CA SER A 296 13.17 -10.26 -11.82
C SER A 296 14.36 -9.50 -11.21
N SER A 297 15.30 -10.23 -10.61
CA SER A 297 16.46 -9.69 -9.89
C SER A 297 17.56 -9.11 -10.81
N PHE A 298 17.23 -8.80 -12.06
CA PHE A 298 18.20 -8.45 -13.09
C PHE A 298 18.97 -7.19 -12.68
N ASN A 299 20.31 -7.29 -12.63
CA ASN A 299 21.23 -6.22 -12.21
C ASN A 299 21.03 -5.66 -10.79
N ASN A 300 20.29 -6.33 -9.89
CA ASN A 300 20.23 -5.92 -8.49
C ASN A 300 21.06 -6.87 -7.60
N PRO A 301 22.31 -6.49 -7.22
CA PRO A 301 23.19 -7.33 -6.43
C PRO A 301 22.70 -7.53 -4.98
N ARG A 302 21.74 -6.72 -4.51
CA ARG A 302 21.16 -6.85 -3.16
C ARG A 302 20.09 -7.93 -3.06
N THR A 303 19.49 -8.35 -4.17
CA THR A 303 18.31 -9.25 -4.15
C THR A 303 18.59 -10.60 -3.49
N LEU A 304 19.67 -11.26 -3.89
CA LEU A 304 20.03 -12.58 -3.36
C LEU A 304 20.53 -12.50 -1.91
N PRO A 305 21.49 -11.62 -1.54
CA PRO A 305 21.95 -11.52 -0.16
C PRO A 305 20.84 -11.17 0.82
N GLN A 306 19.93 -10.26 0.45
CA GLN A 306 18.82 -9.84 1.30
C GLN A 306 17.66 -10.83 1.32
N GLN A 307 17.67 -11.86 0.45
CA GLN A 307 16.56 -12.78 0.22
C GLN A 307 15.24 -12.02 0.01
N SER A 308 15.33 -10.95 -0.80
CA SER A 308 14.29 -9.92 -0.88
C SER A 308 13.04 -10.46 -1.57
N VAL A 309 11.88 -10.08 -1.01
CA VAL A 309 10.57 -10.21 -1.62
C VAL A 309 9.94 -8.83 -1.62
N THR A 310 9.33 -8.44 -2.72
CA THR A 310 8.71 -7.12 -2.84
C THR A 310 7.21 -7.25 -2.68
N MET A 311 6.58 -6.41 -1.87
CA MET A 311 5.13 -6.30 -1.77
C MET A 311 4.67 -5.03 -2.46
N PHE A 312 3.69 -5.12 -3.36
CA PHE A 312 2.97 -3.97 -3.91
C PHE A 312 1.72 -3.68 -3.08
N SER A 313 1.42 -2.40 -2.89
CA SER A 313 0.15 -1.95 -2.29
C SER A 313 -0.37 -0.69 -2.95
N ASN A 314 -1.68 -0.64 -3.22
CA ASN A 314 -2.41 0.59 -3.60
C ASN A 314 -3.24 1.19 -2.46
N ILE A 315 -3.04 0.67 -1.26
CA ILE A 315 -3.66 1.16 -0.03
C ILE A 315 -2.58 1.60 0.95
N ASN A 316 -2.87 2.65 1.72
CA ASN A 316 -1.90 3.18 2.67
C ASN A 316 -1.89 2.41 4.00
N ASN A 317 -3.02 1.82 4.41
CA ASN A 317 -3.15 1.03 5.63
C ASN A 317 -3.19 -0.47 5.32
N ILE A 318 -2.00 -1.04 5.06
CA ILE A 318 -1.83 -2.46 4.71
C ILE A 318 -2.30 -3.36 5.87
N GLU A 319 -2.00 -2.96 7.11
CA GLU A 319 -2.31 -3.74 8.31
C GLU A 319 -3.82 -3.93 8.50
N LEU A 320 -4.61 -2.85 8.38
CA LEU A 320 -6.06 -2.90 8.52
C LEU A 320 -6.69 -3.81 7.45
N TYR A 321 -6.19 -3.74 6.22
CA TYR A 321 -6.67 -4.60 5.15
C TYR A 321 -6.36 -6.08 5.42
N LEU A 322 -5.13 -6.40 5.80
CA LEU A 322 -4.75 -7.78 6.12
C LEU A 322 -5.48 -8.32 7.37
N GLN A 323 -5.84 -7.44 8.33
CA GLN A 323 -6.66 -7.84 9.48
C GLN A 323 -8.04 -8.39 9.07
N GLY A 324 -8.61 -7.93 7.96
CA GLY A 324 -9.87 -8.46 7.40
C GLY A 324 -9.80 -9.95 7.03
N PHE A 325 -8.59 -10.48 6.80
CA PHE A 325 -8.33 -11.86 6.41
C PHE A 325 -7.63 -12.68 7.52
N ASN A 326 -7.51 -12.13 8.72
CA ASN A 326 -6.63 -12.63 9.78
C ASN A 326 -7.24 -13.80 10.60
N ARG A 327 -7.92 -14.73 9.91
CA ARG A 327 -8.48 -15.96 10.50
C ARG A 327 -8.07 -17.15 9.64
N PRO A 328 -6.92 -17.82 9.93
CA PRO A 328 -6.02 -17.67 11.09
C PRO A 328 -5.14 -16.42 11.04
N LYS A 329 -4.38 -16.12 12.12
CA LYS A 329 -3.48 -14.96 12.17
C LYS A 329 -2.41 -15.03 11.05
N ILE A 330 -2.59 -14.26 9.98
CA ILE A 330 -1.67 -14.15 8.84
C ILE A 330 -0.60 -13.07 9.04
N LEU A 331 -0.87 -12.06 9.88
CA LEU A 331 0.09 -10.98 10.17
C LEU A 331 0.32 -10.88 11.68
N ARG A 332 1.59 -10.96 12.08
CA ARG A 332 2.04 -10.83 13.47
C ARG A 332 3.20 -9.84 13.57
N ARG A 333 3.42 -9.34 14.78
CA ARG A 333 4.53 -8.44 15.11
C ARG A 333 5.20 -8.90 16.39
N VAL A 334 6.53 -9.01 16.35
CA VAL A 334 7.38 -9.25 17.52
C VAL A 334 8.22 -8.01 17.76
N CYS A 335 8.39 -7.63 19.02
CA CYS A 335 9.21 -6.49 19.41
C CYS A 335 10.41 -6.97 20.22
N ILE A 336 11.60 -6.48 19.88
CA ILE A 336 12.84 -6.84 20.59
C ILE A 336 13.48 -5.56 21.16
N PRO A 337 13.91 -5.55 22.44
CA PRO A 337 14.51 -4.39 23.04
C PRO A 337 15.78 -3.89 22.33
N ILE A 338 15.88 -2.56 22.16
CA ILE A 338 17.03 -1.92 21.51
C ILE A 338 18.32 -2.13 22.31
N PHE A 339 18.25 -2.33 23.64
CA PHE A 339 19.45 -2.58 24.45
C PHE A 339 20.20 -3.85 24.02
N GLU A 340 19.53 -4.82 23.37
CA GLU A 340 20.17 -6.04 22.85
C GLU A 340 20.93 -5.81 21.53
N ARG A 341 20.81 -4.61 20.92
CA ARG A 341 21.33 -4.28 19.59
C ARG A 341 22.77 -4.74 19.34
N LYS A 342 23.71 -4.42 20.23
CA LYS A 342 25.13 -4.78 20.05
C LYS A 342 25.33 -6.29 20.00
N MET A 343 24.70 -7.01 20.93
CA MET A 343 24.75 -8.48 20.98
C MET A 343 24.13 -9.09 19.73
N VAL A 344 22.94 -8.62 19.32
CA VAL A 344 22.23 -9.12 18.15
C VAL A 344 23.04 -8.90 16.87
N LEU A 345 23.54 -7.69 16.63
CA LEU A 345 24.33 -7.38 15.43
C LEU A 345 25.64 -8.18 15.39
N LYS A 346 26.29 -8.42 16.53
CA LYS A 346 27.47 -9.28 16.61
C LYS A 346 27.16 -10.75 16.27
N GLU A 347 26.06 -11.28 16.78
CA GLU A 347 25.63 -12.64 16.46
C GLU A 347 25.25 -12.79 14.99
N LEU A 348 24.50 -11.83 14.44
CA LEU A 348 24.16 -11.78 13.01
C LEU A 348 25.42 -11.73 12.14
N GLN A 349 26.44 -10.97 12.55
CA GLN A 349 27.71 -10.94 11.84
C GLN A 349 28.42 -12.30 11.84
N LEU A 350 28.38 -13.06 12.94
CA LEU A 350 28.91 -14.43 13.00
C LEU A 350 28.13 -15.39 12.09
N MET A 351 26.86 -15.10 11.81
CA MET A 351 26.02 -15.81 10.83
C MET A 351 26.27 -15.35 9.38
N GLY A 352 27.21 -14.43 9.16
CA GLY A 352 27.50 -13.86 7.84
C GLY A 352 26.53 -12.75 7.41
N ILE A 353 25.67 -12.26 8.30
CA ILE A 353 24.72 -11.17 8.04
C ILE A 353 25.35 -9.85 8.51
N SER A 354 25.80 -9.05 7.56
CA SER A 354 26.50 -7.79 7.80
C SER A 354 26.22 -6.76 6.70
N TRP A 355 26.62 -5.50 6.91
CA TRP A 355 26.51 -4.45 5.90
C TRP A 355 27.17 -4.79 4.57
N ASN A 356 28.36 -5.40 4.62
CA ASN A 356 29.09 -5.79 3.42
C ASN A 356 28.32 -6.82 2.59
N THR A 357 27.62 -7.74 3.26
CA THR A 357 26.80 -8.75 2.59
C THR A 357 25.46 -8.20 2.12
N MET A 358 24.79 -7.36 2.92
CA MET A 358 23.46 -6.83 2.61
C MET A 358 23.50 -5.69 1.59
N PHE A 359 24.61 -4.95 1.51
CA PHE A 359 24.80 -3.84 0.60
C PHE A 359 26.12 -3.98 -0.17
N PRO A 360 26.18 -4.82 -1.21
CA PRO A 360 27.39 -4.99 -1.99
C PRO A 360 27.89 -3.66 -2.57
N GLY A 361 29.20 -3.44 -2.50
CA GLY A 361 29.86 -2.22 -2.94
C GLY A 361 30.58 -1.48 -1.82
N LEU A 362 31.21 -0.36 -2.16
CA LEU A 362 32.06 0.42 -1.24
C LEU A 362 31.27 0.93 -0.03
N ASP A 363 30.01 1.32 -0.21
CA ASP A 363 29.17 1.81 0.89
C ASP A 363 28.95 0.76 1.97
N GLY A 364 28.68 -0.49 1.59
CA GLY A 364 28.51 -1.59 2.54
C GLY A 364 29.82 -1.96 3.24
N VAL A 365 30.93 -1.94 2.51
CA VAL A 365 32.28 -2.18 3.07
C VAL A 365 32.60 -1.11 4.12
N CYS A 366 32.48 0.16 3.77
CA CYS A 366 32.79 1.27 4.67
C CYS A 366 31.88 1.28 5.91
N LYS A 367 30.57 1.03 5.73
CA LYS A 367 29.64 0.89 6.86
C LYS A 367 30.00 -0.28 7.77
N ASN A 368 30.38 -1.43 7.21
CA ASN A 368 30.79 -2.59 7.98
C ASN A 368 32.07 -2.34 8.80
N LEU A 369 33.09 -1.76 8.18
CA LEU A 369 34.36 -1.46 8.85
C LEU A 369 34.18 -0.38 9.92
N LYS A 370 33.32 0.63 9.67
CA LYS A 370 32.98 1.63 10.68
C LYS A 370 32.37 0.97 11.93
N TRP A 371 31.41 0.06 11.73
CA TRP A 371 30.82 -0.70 12.82
C TRP A 371 31.90 -1.46 13.61
N GLN A 372 32.72 -2.26 12.92
CA GLN A 372 33.75 -3.09 13.54
C GLN A 372 34.82 -2.29 14.31
N HIS A 373 35.25 -1.14 13.79
CA HIS A 373 36.36 -0.38 14.37
C HIS A 373 35.92 0.61 15.46
N PHE A 374 34.67 1.10 15.41
CA PHE A 374 34.25 2.24 16.24
C PHE A 374 32.95 2.05 17.02
N GLU A 375 32.13 1.03 16.72
CA GLU A 375 30.79 0.88 17.31
C GLU A 375 30.53 -0.50 17.96
N ALA A 376 31.29 -1.54 17.57
CA ALA A 376 31.12 -2.95 17.96
C ALA A 376 31.42 -3.28 19.43
#